data_AF-A0A437AEZ2-F1
#
_entry.id   AF-A0A437AEZ2-F1
#
_cell.length_a   1.000
_cell.length_b   1.000
_cell.length_c   1.000
_cell.angle_alpha   90.00
_cell.angle_beta   90.00
_cell.angle_gamma   90.00
#
_symmetry.space_group_name_H-M   'P 1'
#
loop_
_entity.id
_entity.type
_entity.pdbx_description
1 polymer ?
#
loop_
_entity_poly.entity_id
_entity_poly.type
_entity_poly.pdbx_seq_one_letter_code
_entity_poly.pdbx_strand_id
1 'polypeptide(L)'
;MDPTPNSEQTGNPSPLPNALREYIKESMKFKERSHKTLEEIHRPDLELIPPIPQNPNGTCFDVIFIGDSMIERLKTTGQNTRLHNFPRSFNLGVGGDKIENVLYRLHTGYISLLENRPTKLWVVHIGTNNLRPRKGLRDSNPNDSENFRVLVQTLRLLCPGSKVLVTGLFPRKDVDDELVRVSNGKLKESLDGLDKSPSLSRDSLPEPVLEVEPLFWEEPAETINTDVLVDHVHLNEEGYRLWDESLYPRILEILALGEPEPLQGTD
;
A
#
# COMPACT_ATOMS: atom_id res chain seq x y z
N MET A 1 -37.93 29.46 14.60
CA MET A 1 -37.27 29.51 13.28
C MET A 1 -35.98 28.75 13.46
N ASP A 2 -35.97 27.49 13.03
CA ASP A 2 -34.76 26.66 13.05
C ASP A 2 -33.74 27.21 12.05
N PRO A 3 -32.45 27.29 12.41
CA PRO A 3 -31.41 27.54 11.43
C PRO A 3 -31.22 26.27 10.59
N THR A 4 -31.58 26.37 9.32
CA THR A 4 -31.18 25.43 8.26
C THR A 4 -29.65 25.21 8.29
N PRO A 5 -29.15 23.97 8.18
CA PRO A 5 -27.72 23.75 7.98
C PRO A 5 -27.34 24.22 6.58
N ASN A 6 -26.38 25.12 6.55
CA ASN A 6 -25.82 25.73 5.35
C ASN A 6 -24.90 24.73 4.63
N SER A 7 -25.08 24.69 3.30
CA SER A 7 -24.09 24.35 2.27
C SER A 7 -23.33 23.03 2.39
N GLU A 8 -23.74 22.05 1.59
CA GLU A 8 -22.84 21.05 1.00
C GLU A 8 -21.63 21.80 0.41
N GLN A 9 -20.45 21.56 0.99
CA GLN A 9 -19.19 21.95 0.36
C GLN A 9 -19.11 21.21 -0.98
N THR A 10 -19.06 21.97 -2.07
CA THR A 10 -18.69 21.49 -3.40
C THR A 10 -17.22 21.06 -3.35
N GLY A 11 -16.96 19.88 -2.80
CA GLY A 11 -15.66 19.23 -2.85
C GLY A 11 -15.35 18.79 -4.28
N ASN A 12 -14.07 18.83 -4.66
CA ASN A 12 -13.63 18.18 -5.89
C ASN A 12 -14.17 16.74 -5.94
N PRO A 13 -14.60 16.25 -7.11
CA PRO A 13 -15.03 14.86 -7.23
C PRO A 13 -13.89 13.94 -6.79
N SER A 14 -14.20 12.99 -5.91
CA SER A 14 -13.21 12.04 -5.37
C SER A 14 -12.43 11.39 -6.52
N PRO A 15 -11.12 11.15 -6.37
CA PRO A 15 -10.30 10.51 -7.40
C PRO A 15 -10.72 9.06 -7.69
N LEU A 16 -11.50 8.43 -6.80
CA LEU A 16 -11.94 7.05 -6.93
C LEU A 16 -13.34 6.93 -7.56
N PRO A 17 -13.57 5.95 -8.46
CA PRO A 17 -14.90 5.62 -8.97
C PRO A 17 -15.89 5.23 -7.88
N ASN A 18 -17.19 5.54 -8.07
CA ASN A 18 -18.25 5.25 -7.09
C ASN A 18 -18.30 3.77 -6.68
N ALA A 19 -18.25 2.85 -7.65
CA ALA A 19 -18.30 1.41 -7.39
C ALA A 19 -17.15 0.95 -6.47
N LEU A 20 -15.95 1.49 -6.65
CA LEU A 20 -14.80 1.18 -5.81
C LEU A 20 -15.02 1.69 -4.37
N ARG A 21 -15.55 2.91 -4.21
CA ARG A 21 -15.84 3.47 -2.89
C ARG A 21 -16.90 2.67 -2.13
N GLU A 22 -17.95 2.21 -2.81
CA GLU A 22 -18.97 1.37 -2.17
C GLU A 22 -18.40 0.01 -1.78
N TYR A 23 -17.58 -0.63 -2.63
CA TYR A 23 -16.90 -1.88 -2.26
C TYR A 23 -16.01 -1.69 -1.03
N ILE A 24 -15.23 -0.60 -0.96
CA ILE A 24 -14.39 -0.29 0.20
C ILE A 24 -15.25 -0.19 1.47
N LYS A 25 -16.38 0.51 1.42
CA LYS A 25 -17.28 0.66 2.58
C LYS A 25 -17.86 -0.68 3.05
N GLU A 26 -18.23 -1.55 2.13
CA GLU A 26 -18.75 -2.89 2.44
C GLU A 26 -17.69 -3.81 3.04
N SER A 27 -16.44 -3.64 2.62
CA SER A 27 -15.35 -4.56 2.94
C SER A 27 -14.48 -4.12 4.12
N MET A 28 -14.40 -2.81 4.38
CA MET A 28 -13.56 -2.26 5.43
C MET A 28 -14.01 -2.70 6.83
N LYS A 29 -13.05 -2.83 7.75
CA LYS A 29 -13.36 -3.12 9.15
C LYS A 29 -12.61 -2.19 10.08
N PHE A 30 -13.37 -1.58 10.98
CA PHE A 30 -12.83 -0.85 12.11
C PHE A 30 -11.96 -1.76 12.98
N LYS A 31 -10.84 -1.22 13.41
CA LYS A 31 -9.99 -1.79 14.46
C LYS A 31 -9.42 -0.62 15.27
N GLU A 32 -9.62 -0.62 16.57
CA GLU A 32 -9.28 0.52 17.43
C GLU A 32 -7.83 0.96 17.26
N ARG A 33 -6.87 0.03 17.31
CA ARG A 33 -5.45 0.36 17.09
C ARG A 33 -5.19 0.98 15.73
N SER A 34 -5.87 0.50 14.68
CA SER A 34 -5.74 1.03 13.32
C SER A 34 -6.26 2.47 13.22
N HIS A 35 -7.42 2.72 13.82
CA HIS A 35 -8.02 4.04 13.90
C HIS A 35 -7.15 5.02 14.72
N LYS A 36 -6.72 4.64 15.92
CA LYS A 36 -5.85 5.47 16.76
C LYS A 36 -4.54 5.82 16.06
N THR A 37 -3.90 4.84 15.41
CA THR A 37 -2.64 5.10 14.68
C THR A 37 -2.85 6.05 13.50
N LEU A 38 -4.00 5.97 12.81
CA LEU A 38 -4.36 6.93 11.78
C LEU A 38 -4.51 8.35 12.36
N GLU A 39 -5.35 8.51 13.38
CA GLU A 39 -5.74 9.82 13.90
C GLU A 39 -4.67 10.50 14.76
N GLU A 40 -3.96 9.73 15.59
CA GLU A 40 -3.04 10.26 16.60
C GLU A 40 -1.59 10.32 16.12
N ILE A 41 -1.23 9.58 15.07
CA ILE A 41 0.15 9.50 14.56
C ILE A 41 0.22 9.91 13.09
N HIS A 42 -0.40 9.14 12.19
CA HIS A 42 -0.20 9.34 10.76
C HIS A 42 -0.79 10.65 10.23
N ARG A 43 -1.99 11.05 10.68
CA ARG A 43 -2.63 12.30 10.25
C ARG A 43 -1.80 13.53 10.66
N PRO A 44 -1.44 13.72 11.96
CA PRO A 44 -0.59 14.82 12.36
C PRO A 44 0.72 14.89 11.56
N ASP A 45 1.41 13.76 11.39
CA ASP A 45 2.68 13.70 10.67
C ASP A 45 2.54 14.05 9.17
N LEU A 46 1.46 13.61 8.51
CA LEU A 46 1.17 13.95 7.11
C LEU A 46 0.78 15.43 6.94
N GLU A 47 0.10 16.02 7.91
CA GLU A 47 -0.32 17.42 7.89
C GLU A 47 0.86 18.39 8.04
N LEU A 48 1.98 17.95 8.65
CA LEU A 48 3.24 18.70 8.68
C LEU A 48 3.92 18.78 7.29
N ILE A 49 3.55 17.90 6.36
CA ILE A 49 4.12 17.86 5.01
C ILE A 49 3.22 18.68 4.08
N PRO A 50 3.73 19.78 3.48
CA PRO A 50 2.93 20.65 2.62
C PRO A 50 2.43 19.88 1.39
N PRO A 51 1.16 20.06 0.97
CA PRO A 51 0.55 19.20 -0.03
C PRO A 51 1.08 19.42 -1.45
N ILE A 52 1.52 20.64 -1.78
CA ILE A 52 2.00 20.98 -3.12
C ILE A 52 3.49 21.32 -3.03
N PRO A 53 4.36 20.57 -3.70
CA PRO A 53 5.76 20.96 -3.78
C PRO A 53 5.86 22.27 -4.56
N GLN A 54 6.74 23.18 -4.12
CA GLN A 54 6.93 24.49 -4.76
C GLN A 54 7.41 24.39 -6.22
N ASN A 55 7.92 23.22 -6.61
CA ASN A 55 8.27 22.86 -7.98
C ASN A 55 7.09 22.07 -8.60
N PRO A 56 6.55 22.46 -9.77
CA PRO A 56 5.49 21.73 -10.46
C PRO A 56 5.86 20.29 -10.87
N ASN A 57 7.16 19.96 -10.94
CA ASN A 57 7.67 18.61 -11.15
C ASN A 57 8.11 17.91 -9.84
N GLY A 58 7.90 18.56 -8.69
CA GLY A 58 8.22 17.99 -7.40
C GLY A 58 7.23 16.89 -7.03
N THR A 59 7.70 15.87 -6.33
CA THR A 59 6.80 14.98 -5.58
C THR A 59 6.60 15.50 -4.15
N CYS A 60 5.66 14.95 -3.39
CA CYS A 60 5.66 15.04 -1.91
C CYS A 60 6.38 13.84 -1.32
N PHE A 61 6.13 12.66 -1.88
CA PHE A 61 6.76 11.42 -1.45
C PHE A 61 7.48 10.72 -2.60
N ASP A 62 8.71 10.29 -2.38
CA ASP A 62 9.34 9.35 -3.31
C ASP A 62 8.76 7.95 -3.08
N VAL A 63 8.58 7.55 -1.81
CA VAL A 63 8.04 6.24 -1.45
C VAL A 63 7.05 6.36 -0.30
N ILE A 64 5.85 5.79 -0.45
CA ILE A 64 4.98 5.51 0.71
C ILE A 64 4.94 4.01 0.94
N PHE A 65 5.38 3.59 2.12
CA PHE A 65 5.23 2.22 2.60
C PHE A 65 3.88 2.06 3.29
N ILE A 66 3.10 1.05 2.92
CA ILE A 66 1.80 0.78 3.52
C ILE A 66 1.63 -0.71 3.81
N GLY A 67 1.16 -1.04 5.01
CA GLY A 67 1.07 -2.43 5.41
C GLY A 67 0.69 -2.65 6.86
N ASP A 68 1.11 -3.81 7.36
CA ASP A 68 0.91 -4.24 8.74
C ASP A 68 2.15 -3.98 9.62
N SER A 69 2.40 -4.87 10.59
CA SER A 69 3.54 -4.78 11.51
C SER A 69 4.88 -4.89 10.81
N MET A 70 4.98 -5.56 9.66
CA MET A 70 6.25 -5.66 8.93
C MET A 70 6.73 -4.30 8.46
N ILE A 71 5.80 -3.49 7.92
CA ILE A 71 6.08 -2.10 7.54
C ILE A 71 6.25 -1.24 8.78
N GLU A 72 5.36 -1.33 9.77
CA GLU A 72 5.44 -0.51 11.01
C GLU A 72 6.82 -0.63 11.68
N ARG A 73 7.35 -1.85 11.76
CA ARG A 73 8.61 -2.15 12.46
C ARG A 73 9.87 -1.78 11.67
N LEU A 74 9.76 -1.25 10.45
CA LEU A 74 10.88 -0.49 9.86
C LEU A 74 11.27 0.69 10.77
N LYS A 75 10.34 1.28 11.53
CA LYS A 75 10.61 2.37 12.49
C LYS A 75 11.37 1.92 13.75
N THR A 76 11.46 0.61 13.99
CA THR A 76 12.03 0.05 15.21
C THR A 76 13.10 -0.97 14.88
N THR A 77 12.73 -2.25 14.74
CA THR A 77 13.68 -3.33 14.43
C THR A 77 14.43 -3.10 13.11
N GLY A 78 13.77 -2.50 12.12
CA GLY A 78 14.36 -2.15 10.83
C GLY A 78 15.00 -0.75 10.75
N GLN A 79 15.20 -0.03 11.85
CA GLN A 79 15.62 1.38 11.81
C GLN A 79 16.98 1.62 11.11
N ASN A 80 17.84 0.60 11.07
CA ASN A 80 19.16 0.68 10.44
C ASN A 80 19.11 0.36 8.92
N THR A 81 17.93 0.07 8.36
CA THR A 81 17.77 -0.23 6.94
C THR A 81 17.78 1.03 6.09
N ARG A 82 18.14 0.90 4.81
CA ARG A 82 17.98 1.97 3.82
C ARG A 82 16.51 2.21 3.49
N LEU A 83 15.66 1.19 3.62
CA LEU A 83 14.19 1.31 3.54
C LEU A 83 13.64 2.29 4.59
N HIS A 84 14.06 2.18 5.86
CA HIS A 84 13.63 3.12 6.91
C HIS A 84 14.11 4.55 6.63
N ASN A 85 15.37 4.68 6.19
CA ASN A 85 16.01 5.95 5.94
C ASN A 85 15.78 6.48 4.50
N PHE A 86 14.80 5.92 3.77
CA PHE A 86 14.59 6.28 2.38
C PHE A 86 14.17 7.76 2.29
N PRO A 87 14.83 8.59 1.46
CA PRO A 87 14.52 10.01 1.37
C PRO A 87 13.06 10.26 1.02
N ARG A 88 12.45 11.25 1.69
CA ARG A 88 11.06 11.67 1.42
C ARG A 88 10.08 10.47 1.41
N SER A 89 10.32 9.51 2.29
CA SER A 89 9.44 8.37 2.46
C SER A 89 8.48 8.56 3.63
N PHE A 90 7.37 7.84 3.60
CA PHE A 90 6.43 7.80 4.71
C PHE A 90 6.00 6.37 5.00
N ASN A 91 5.85 6.05 6.28
CA ASN A 91 5.50 4.70 6.74
C ASN A 91 4.11 4.70 7.37
N LEU A 92 3.16 4.11 6.64
CA LEU A 92 1.76 3.87 6.97
C LEU A 92 1.51 2.44 7.47
N GLY A 93 2.52 1.78 8.04
CA GLY A 93 2.39 0.47 8.66
C GLY A 93 1.65 0.53 9.99
N VAL A 94 0.79 -0.45 10.25
CA VAL A 94 0.10 -0.59 11.54
C VAL A 94 0.09 -2.04 12.00
N GLY A 95 0.59 -2.27 13.21
CA GLY A 95 0.73 -3.62 13.73
C GLY A 95 -0.59 -4.40 13.84
N GLY A 96 -0.58 -5.59 13.26
CA GLY A 96 -1.69 -6.54 13.26
C GLY A 96 -2.84 -6.16 12.32
N ASP A 97 -2.70 -5.12 11.49
CA ASP A 97 -3.72 -4.80 10.49
C ASP A 97 -3.89 -5.95 9.50
N LYS A 98 -5.13 -6.21 9.16
CA LYS A 98 -5.54 -7.01 8.01
C LYS A 98 -5.82 -6.08 6.83
N ILE A 99 -5.99 -6.66 5.65
CA ILE A 99 -6.31 -5.92 4.41
C ILE A 99 -7.54 -5.00 4.64
N GLU A 100 -8.60 -5.51 5.27
CA GLU A 100 -9.82 -4.74 5.56
C GLU A 100 -9.61 -3.56 6.53
N ASN A 101 -8.56 -3.60 7.36
CA ASN A 101 -8.22 -2.49 8.25
C ASN A 101 -7.46 -1.40 7.49
N VAL A 102 -6.63 -1.77 6.51
CA VAL A 102 -6.01 -0.79 5.61
C VAL A 102 -7.08 -0.11 4.76
N LEU A 103 -8.06 -0.87 4.23
CA LEU A 103 -9.22 -0.30 3.52
C LEU A 103 -9.99 0.70 4.39
N TYR A 104 -10.16 0.40 5.68
CA TYR A 104 -10.77 1.33 6.64
C TYR A 104 -9.96 2.64 6.74
N ARG A 105 -8.64 2.57 6.89
CA ARG A 105 -7.79 3.78 6.97
C ARG A 105 -7.75 4.57 5.66
N LEU A 106 -7.76 3.88 4.52
CA LEU A 106 -7.90 4.51 3.20
C LEU A 106 -9.18 5.33 3.13
N HIS A 107 -10.31 4.71 3.45
CA HIS A 107 -11.63 5.34 3.41
C HIS A 107 -11.78 6.53 4.38
N THR A 108 -11.32 6.36 5.62
CA THR A 108 -11.58 7.33 6.70
C THR A 108 -10.57 8.45 6.82
N GLY A 109 -9.41 8.34 6.17
CA GLY A 109 -8.37 9.36 6.23
C GLY A 109 -7.50 9.46 5.00
N TYR A 110 -6.79 8.38 4.64
CA TYR A 110 -5.66 8.52 3.70
C TYR A 110 -6.04 9.02 2.32
N ILE A 111 -7.25 8.72 1.81
CA ILE A 111 -7.67 9.29 0.52
C ILE A 111 -7.64 10.83 0.60
N SER A 112 -8.34 11.42 1.57
CA SER A 112 -8.33 12.88 1.76
C SER A 112 -6.95 13.46 2.10
N LEU A 113 -6.14 12.68 2.83
CA LEU A 113 -4.80 13.12 3.23
C LEU A 113 -3.76 12.99 2.11
N LEU A 114 -4.00 12.22 1.05
CA LEU A 114 -2.96 11.91 0.07
C LEU A 114 -3.36 12.27 -1.38
N GLU A 115 -4.65 12.50 -1.67
CA GLU A 115 -5.12 12.83 -3.03
C GLU A 115 -4.41 14.04 -3.66
N ASN A 116 -4.00 15.01 -2.82
CA ASN A 116 -3.29 16.21 -3.25
C ASN A 116 -1.79 16.17 -2.89
N ARG A 117 -1.23 14.99 -2.59
CA ARG A 117 0.19 14.80 -2.26
C ARG A 117 0.82 13.83 -3.25
N PRO A 118 1.43 14.32 -4.34
CA PRO A 118 2.05 13.47 -5.35
C PRO A 118 3.01 12.45 -4.72
N THR A 119 2.91 11.20 -5.17
CA THR A 119 3.70 10.07 -4.67
C THR A 119 4.27 9.32 -5.86
N LYS A 120 5.59 9.08 -5.90
CA LYS A 120 6.20 8.35 -7.03
C LYS A 120 5.92 6.84 -6.96
N LEU A 121 6.03 6.25 -5.76
CA LEU A 121 5.90 4.81 -5.56
C LEU A 121 5.16 4.47 -4.26
N TRP A 122 4.20 3.55 -4.36
CA TRP A 122 3.66 2.82 -3.21
C TRP A 122 4.37 1.49 -3.04
N VAL A 123 4.80 1.17 -1.82
CA VAL A 123 5.32 -0.15 -1.46
C VAL A 123 4.33 -0.81 -0.50
N VAL A 124 3.74 -1.93 -0.93
CA VAL A 124 2.66 -2.63 -0.24
C VAL A 124 3.16 -3.95 0.33
N HIS A 125 3.00 -4.15 1.63
CA HIS A 125 3.20 -5.44 2.30
C HIS A 125 2.08 -5.67 3.32
N ILE A 126 1.06 -6.43 2.93
CA ILE A 126 -0.14 -6.66 3.76
C ILE A 126 -0.77 -8.02 3.42
N GLY A 127 -1.29 -8.69 4.44
CA GLY A 127 -2.07 -9.93 4.29
C GLY A 127 -1.64 -11.04 5.25
N THR A 128 -0.49 -10.91 5.91
CA THR A 128 -0.01 -11.94 6.86
C THR A 128 -1.02 -12.19 7.99
N ASN A 129 -1.75 -11.15 8.43
CA ASN A 129 -2.78 -11.25 9.47
C ASN A 129 -4.12 -11.82 8.96
N ASN A 130 -4.30 -11.96 7.64
CA ASN A 130 -5.45 -12.63 7.03
C ASN A 130 -5.23 -14.15 6.94
N LEU A 131 -3.98 -14.61 7.01
CA LEU A 131 -3.64 -16.03 7.01
C LEU A 131 -4.24 -16.74 8.22
N ARG A 132 -4.92 -17.85 7.95
CA ARG A 132 -5.40 -18.77 8.98
C ARG A 132 -4.47 -19.98 9.02
N PRO A 133 -3.96 -20.41 10.19
CA PRO A 133 -2.94 -21.45 10.34
C PRO A 133 -3.11 -22.73 9.50
N ARG A 134 -4.36 -23.16 9.28
CA ARG A 134 -4.69 -24.38 8.52
C ARG A 134 -5.48 -24.14 7.23
N LYS A 135 -5.69 -22.89 6.85
CA LYS A 135 -6.59 -22.53 5.74
C LYS A 135 -6.05 -21.43 4.80
N GLY A 136 -4.95 -20.75 5.15
CA GLY A 136 -4.46 -19.61 4.39
C GLY A 136 -5.49 -18.48 4.31
N LEU A 137 -5.54 -17.77 3.17
CA LEU A 137 -6.50 -16.70 2.88
C LEU A 137 -7.95 -17.21 2.71
N ARG A 138 -8.92 -16.34 2.95
CA ARG A 138 -10.37 -16.62 2.79
C ARG A 138 -10.79 -16.40 1.35
N ASP A 139 -11.36 -17.45 0.75
CA ASP A 139 -11.93 -17.39 -0.61
C ASP A 139 -13.44 -17.07 -0.62
N SER A 140 -14.05 -16.90 0.55
CA SER A 140 -15.49 -16.61 0.70
C SER A 140 -15.71 -15.20 1.25
N ASN A 141 -16.89 -14.62 0.98
CA ASN A 141 -17.21 -13.24 1.35
C ASN A 141 -16.99 -12.96 2.87
N PRO A 142 -16.12 -11.99 3.24
CA PRO A 142 -15.26 -11.17 2.36
C PRO A 142 -14.08 -11.92 1.76
N ASN A 143 -13.91 -11.92 0.44
CA ASN A 143 -12.76 -12.57 -0.20
C ASN A 143 -11.49 -11.75 0.06
N ASP A 144 -10.49 -12.36 0.71
CA ASP A 144 -9.26 -11.65 1.11
C ASP A 144 -8.48 -11.15 -0.12
N SER A 145 -8.46 -11.92 -1.21
CA SER A 145 -7.79 -11.55 -2.46
C SER A 145 -8.52 -10.44 -3.22
N GLU A 146 -9.87 -10.42 -3.20
CA GLU A 146 -10.61 -9.30 -3.80
C GLU A 146 -10.42 -8.00 -3.00
N ASN A 147 -10.43 -8.08 -1.67
CA ASN A 147 -10.09 -6.93 -0.80
C ASN A 147 -8.68 -6.42 -1.11
N PHE A 148 -7.73 -7.32 -1.36
CA PHE A 148 -6.37 -6.96 -1.72
C PHE A 148 -6.31 -6.26 -3.09
N ARG A 149 -6.99 -6.81 -4.09
CA ARG A 149 -7.13 -6.18 -5.41
C ARG A 149 -7.68 -4.76 -5.30
N VAL A 150 -8.74 -4.57 -4.50
CA VAL A 150 -9.36 -3.25 -4.29
C VAL A 150 -8.43 -2.29 -3.57
N LEU A 151 -7.65 -2.76 -2.59
CA LEU A 151 -6.62 -1.95 -1.94
C LEU A 151 -5.60 -1.45 -2.97
N VAL A 152 -5.02 -2.35 -3.77
CA VAL A 152 -4.01 -1.99 -4.78
C VAL A 152 -4.60 -1.07 -5.85
N GLN A 153 -5.80 -1.36 -6.33
CA GLN A 153 -6.49 -0.50 -7.30
C GLN A 153 -6.76 0.90 -6.73
N THR A 154 -7.10 1.00 -5.44
CA THR A 154 -7.30 2.28 -4.75
C THR A 154 -6.04 3.12 -4.76
N LEU A 155 -4.88 2.52 -4.43
CA LEU A 155 -3.60 3.24 -4.41
C LEU A 155 -3.21 3.76 -5.80
N ARG A 156 -3.42 2.96 -6.85
CA ARG A 156 -3.14 3.35 -8.25
C ARG A 156 -3.97 4.54 -8.72
N LEU A 157 -5.22 4.63 -8.25
CA LEU A 157 -6.14 5.71 -8.64
C LEU A 157 -6.02 6.94 -7.74
N LEU A 158 -5.53 6.77 -6.51
CA LEU A 158 -5.42 7.85 -5.54
C LEU A 158 -4.42 8.94 -5.97
N CYS A 159 -3.28 8.52 -6.52
CA CYS A 159 -2.25 9.42 -7.05
C CYS A 159 -1.94 9.03 -8.49
N PRO A 160 -2.56 9.67 -9.49
CA PRO A 160 -2.19 9.47 -10.90
C PRO A 160 -0.69 9.71 -11.10
N GLY A 161 -0.01 8.82 -11.83
CA GLY A 161 1.46 8.86 -11.99
C GLY A 161 2.24 8.14 -10.88
N SER A 162 1.57 7.53 -9.89
CA SER A 162 2.22 6.67 -8.89
C SER A 162 2.32 5.22 -9.36
N LYS A 163 3.54 4.66 -9.31
CA LYS A 163 3.79 3.23 -9.49
C LYS A 163 3.40 2.48 -8.20
N VAL A 164 3.15 1.18 -8.31
CA VAL A 164 2.90 0.34 -7.12
C VAL A 164 3.78 -0.90 -7.16
N LEU A 165 4.52 -1.13 -6.07
CA LEU A 165 5.30 -2.33 -5.81
C LEU A 165 4.64 -3.11 -4.67
N VAL A 166 4.17 -4.31 -4.98
CA VAL A 166 3.63 -5.25 -4.01
C VAL A 166 4.70 -6.27 -3.66
N THR A 167 4.90 -6.53 -2.38
CA THR A 167 5.82 -7.57 -1.91
C THR A 167 5.04 -8.77 -1.38
N GLY A 168 5.48 -9.98 -1.71
CA GLY A 168 4.89 -11.21 -1.19
C GLY A 168 5.06 -11.38 0.32
N LEU A 169 4.16 -12.14 0.92
CA LEU A 169 4.17 -12.48 2.34
C LEU A 169 5.32 -13.41 2.68
N PHE A 170 5.96 -13.16 3.82
CA PHE A 170 7.01 -14.03 4.35
C PHE A 170 6.46 -15.28 5.05
N PRO A 171 7.27 -16.35 5.15
CA PRO A 171 6.96 -17.52 5.97
C PRO A 171 6.62 -17.15 7.42
N ARG A 172 5.84 -18.01 8.08
CA ARG A 172 5.47 -17.86 9.50
C ARG A 172 5.67 -19.19 10.21
N LYS A 173 6.04 -19.15 11.50
CA LYS A 173 6.18 -20.40 12.29
C LYS A 173 4.84 -21.05 12.65
N ASP A 174 3.74 -20.30 12.58
CA ASP A 174 2.40 -20.73 12.97
C ASP A 174 1.46 -21.03 11.78
N VAL A 175 1.98 -20.96 10.54
CA VAL A 175 1.24 -21.26 9.31
C VAL A 175 2.13 -22.14 8.44
N ASP A 176 1.55 -23.17 7.81
CA ASP A 176 2.30 -24.03 6.88
C ASP A 176 2.86 -23.21 5.70
N ASP A 177 4.13 -23.42 5.35
CA ASP A 177 4.82 -22.69 4.27
C ASP A 177 4.10 -22.83 2.93
N GLU A 178 3.49 -23.99 2.66
CA GLU A 178 2.71 -24.21 1.43
C GLU A 178 1.45 -23.32 1.42
N LEU A 179 0.82 -23.10 2.57
CA LEU A 179 -0.33 -22.19 2.67
C LEU A 179 0.09 -20.74 2.46
N VAL A 180 1.28 -20.33 2.92
CA VAL A 180 1.83 -18.99 2.64
C VAL A 180 2.10 -18.84 1.14
N ARG A 181 2.75 -19.83 0.51
CA ARG A 181 3.06 -19.85 -0.92
C ARG A 181 1.79 -19.79 -1.79
N VAL A 182 0.80 -20.62 -1.50
CA VAL A 182 -0.50 -20.61 -2.19
C VAL A 182 -1.20 -19.27 -2.00
N SER A 183 -1.12 -18.69 -0.80
CA SER A 183 -1.71 -17.38 -0.52
C SER A 183 -1.04 -16.26 -1.33
N ASN A 184 0.29 -16.26 -1.45
CA ASN A 184 1.02 -15.34 -2.34
C ASN A 184 0.57 -15.49 -3.79
N GLY A 185 0.43 -16.72 -4.29
CA GLY A 185 -0.10 -16.99 -5.62
C GLY A 185 -1.49 -16.37 -5.84
N LYS A 186 -2.40 -16.55 -4.89
CA LYS A 186 -3.75 -15.96 -4.93
C LYS A 186 -3.74 -14.43 -4.91
N LEU A 187 -2.88 -13.81 -4.10
CA LEU A 187 -2.74 -12.36 -4.06
C LEU A 187 -2.21 -11.84 -5.39
N LYS A 188 -1.16 -12.47 -5.93
CA LYS A 188 -0.59 -12.11 -7.24
C LYS A 188 -1.60 -12.24 -8.37
N GLU A 189 -2.27 -13.39 -8.49
CA GLU A 189 -3.30 -13.65 -9.50
C GLU A 189 -4.48 -12.66 -9.38
N SER A 190 -4.84 -12.25 -8.17
CA SER A 190 -5.90 -11.24 -7.98
C SER A 190 -5.56 -9.87 -8.56
N LEU A 191 -4.29 -9.59 -8.86
CA LEU A 191 -3.84 -8.34 -9.49
C LEU A 191 -3.83 -8.43 -11.02
N ASP A 192 -4.02 -9.61 -11.60
CA ASP A 192 -4.00 -9.79 -13.05
C ASP A 192 -5.00 -8.87 -13.73
N GLY A 193 -4.55 -8.25 -14.82
CA GLY A 193 -5.34 -7.32 -15.62
C GLY A 193 -5.56 -5.94 -15.01
N LEU A 194 -5.07 -5.64 -13.78
CA LEU A 194 -5.11 -4.27 -13.26
C LEU A 194 -4.34 -3.31 -14.18
N ASP A 195 -3.23 -3.74 -14.78
CA ASP A 195 -2.45 -2.92 -15.73
C ASP A 195 -3.18 -2.60 -17.04
N LYS A 196 -4.27 -3.31 -17.35
CA LYS A 196 -4.94 -3.24 -18.65
C LYS A 196 -6.20 -2.36 -18.69
N SER A 197 -6.55 -1.70 -17.58
CA SER A 197 -7.65 -0.73 -17.38
C SER A 197 -8.37 -1.04 -16.05
N PRO A 198 -8.82 -0.04 -15.25
CA PRO A 198 -9.72 -0.21 -14.12
C PRO A 198 -11.14 -0.56 -14.61
N SER A 199 -11.30 -1.66 -15.34
CA SER A 199 -12.61 -2.22 -15.65
C SER A 199 -13.06 -3.06 -14.46
N LEU A 200 -13.79 -2.44 -13.54
CA LEU A 200 -14.76 -3.16 -12.73
C LEU A 200 -16.02 -3.29 -13.59
N SER A 201 -16.10 -4.33 -14.42
CA SER A 201 -17.36 -4.58 -15.12
C SER A 201 -18.40 -5.06 -14.12
N ARG A 202 -19.44 -4.25 -13.89
CA ARG A 202 -20.81 -4.53 -14.36
C ARG A 202 -21.46 -3.20 -14.72
N ASP A 203 -21.33 -2.87 -16.00
CA ASP A 203 -22.06 -1.83 -16.74
C ASP A 203 -21.77 -0.36 -16.39
N SER A 204 -21.02 0.28 -17.29
CA SER A 204 -20.96 1.74 -17.56
C SER A 204 -19.92 2.55 -16.77
N LEU A 205 -18.75 2.76 -17.37
CA LEU A 205 -18.03 4.03 -17.23
C LEU A 205 -17.71 4.57 -18.62
N PRO A 206 -18.20 5.76 -19.00
CA PRO A 206 -17.82 6.44 -20.23
C PRO A 206 -16.74 7.46 -19.90
N GLU A 207 -15.47 7.08 -19.87
CA GLU A 207 -14.34 8.00 -20.05
C GLU A 207 -13.08 7.16 -20.32
N PRO A 208 -12.16 7.60 -21.20
CA PRO A 208 -10.89 6.93 -21.42
C PRO A 208 -10.11 6.89 -20.11
N VAL A 209 -9.73 5.69 -19.73
CA VAL A 209 -8.91 5.43 -18.55
C VAL A 209 -7.58 6.16 -18.73
N LEU A 210 -7.28 7.05 -17.79
CA LEU A 210 -5.96 7.62 -17.56
C LEU A 210 -4.91 6.51 -17.69
N GLU A 211 -3.85 6.74 -18.46
CA GLU A 211 -2.71 5.82 -18.48
C GLU A 211 -2.31 5.51 -17.03
N VAL A 212 -2.48 4.25 -16.64
CA VAL A 212 -2.19 3.80 -15.28
C VAL A 212 -0.76 3.34 -15.24
N GLU A 213 -0.01 3.87 -14.28
CA GLU A 213 1.38 3.47 -14.08
C GLU A 213 1.52 1.96 -13.79
N PRO A 214 2.71 1.39 -14.06
CA PRO A 214 2.98 -0.03 -13.84
C PRO A 214 2.76 -0.49 -12.40
N LEU A 215 2.21 -1.70 -12.27
CA LEU A 215 2.15 -2.50 -11.05
C LEU A 215 3.23 -3.58 -11.09
N PHE A 216 3.96 -3.74 -9.99
CA PHE A 216 5.01 -4.74 -9.85
C PHE A 216 4.68 -5.69 -8.70
N TRP A 217 4.99 -6.97 -8.89
CA TRP A 217 5.01 -7.97 -7.83
C TRP A 217 6.45 -8.39 -7.59
N GLU A 218 6.90 -8.27 -6.35
CA GLU A 218 8.17 -8.78 -5.85
C GLU A 218 7.90 -10.04 -5.02
N GLU A 219 8.53 -11.15 -5.41
CA GLU A 219 8.46 -12.38 -4.63
C GLU A 219 9.08 -12.16 -3.24
N PRO A 220 8.62 -12.88 -2.19
CA PRO A 220 9.30 -12.80 -0.90
C PRO A 220 10.75 -13.25 -1.07
N ALA A 221 11.70 -12.51 -0.50
CA ALA A 221 13.11 -12.84 -0.63
C ALA A 221 13.38 -14.25 -0.12
N GLU A 222 14.02 -15.09 -0.94
CA GLU A 222 14.32 -16.49 -0.60
C GLU A 222 15.17 -16.62 0.67
N THR A 223 15.93 -15.58 1.00
CA THR A 223 16.76 -15.47 2.21
C THR A 223 15.94 -15.27 3.49
N ILE A 224 14.67 -14.89 3.39
CA ILE A 224 13.78 -14.68 4.53
C ILE A 224 13.03 -15.97 4.83
N ASN A 225 13.53 -16.70 5.82
CA ASN A 225 12.93 -17.92 6.34
C ASN A 225 12.50 -17.74 7.82
N THR A 226 12.10 -18.82 8.48
CA THR A 226 11.62 -18.74 9.87
C THR A 226 12.71 -18.50 10.92
N ASP A 227 13.99 -18.68 10.58
CA ASP A 227 15.14 -18.46 11.49
C ASP A 227 15.36 -16.99 11.80
N VAL A 228 14.98 -16.11 10.87
CA VAL A 228 15.08 -14.65 11.05
C VAL A 228 13.85 -14.04 11.71
N LEU A 229 12.98 -14.84 12.32
CA LEU A 229 11.80 -14.36 13.05
C LEU A 229 12.04 -14.34 14.56
N VAL A 230 11.82 -13.18 15.21
CA VAL A 230 11.88 -13.05 16.68
C VAL A 230 10.76 -13.79 17.40
N ASP A 231 9.61 -13.93 16.73
CA ASP A 231 8.45 -14.67 17.20
C ASP A 231 7.92 -15.56 16.07
N HIS A 232 6.61 -15.76 15.99
CA HIS A 232 6.00 -16.55 14.92
C HIS A 232 5.96 -15.84 13.57
N VAL A 233 6.13 -14.51 13.54
CA VAL A 233 5.78 -13.68 12.39
C VAL A 233 6.80 -12.59 12.13
N HIS A 234 7.30 -11.90 13.15
CA HIS A 234 8.04 -10.67 12.95
C HIS A 234 9.53 -10.92 12.73
N LEU A 235 10.10 -10.22 11.75
CA LEU A 235 11.53 -10.25 11.47
C LEU A 235 12.35 -9.71 12.65
N ASN A 236 13.51 -10.30 12.87
CA ASN A 236 14.60 -9.74 13.67
C ASN A 236 15.41 -8.73 12.83
N GLU A 237 16.45 -8.15 13.42
CA GLU A 237 17.31 -7.18 12.72
C GLU A 237 17.95 -7.75 11.46
N GLU A 238 18.37 -9.02 11.50
CA GLU A 238 18.94 -9.71 10.34
C GLU A 238 17.90 -9.92 9.23
N GLY A 239 16.67 -10.30 9.57
CA GLY A 239 15.58 -10.41 8.60
C GLY A 239 15.27 -9.09 7.92
N TYR A 240 15.29 -7.98 8.67
CA TYR A 240 15.16 -6.64 8.08
C TYR A 240 16.34 -6.25 7.21
N ARG A 241 17.57 -6.62 7.58
CA ARG A 241 18.76 -6.41 6.75
C ARG A 241 18.64 -7.14 5.41
N LEU A 242 18.22 -8.41 5.43
CA LEU A 242 18.03 -9.21 4.22
C LEU A 242 16.90 -8.66 3.34
N TRP A 243 15.79 -8.21 3.94
CA TRP A 243 14.70 -7.59 3.19
C TRP A 243 15.14 -6.28 2.53
N ASP A 244 15.93 -5.48 3.24
CA ASP A 244 16.51 -4.26 2.70
C ASP A 244 17.45 -4.55 1.52
N GLU A 245 18.30 -5.58 1.61
CA GLU A 245 19.20 -5.99 0.53
C GLU A 245 18.46 -6.40 -0.74
N SER A 246 17.32 -7.08 -0.61
CA SER A 246 16.53 -7.49 -1.78
C SER A 246 15.67 -6.34 -2.32
N LEU A 247 14.99 -5.59 -1.46
CA LEU A 247 13.94 -4.67 -1.88
C LEU A 247 14.48 -3.29 -2.26
N TYR A 248 15.52 -2.80 -1.60
CA TYR A 248 16.03 -1.45 -1.85
C TYR A 248 16.52 -1.25 -3.29
N PRO A 249 17.33 -2.15 -3.90
CA PRO A 249 17.72 -2.01 -5.31
C PRO A 249 16.52 -2.00 -6.26
N ARG A 250 15.50 -2.82 -5.97
CA ARG A 250 14.28 -2.90 -6.76
C ARG A 250 13.48 -1.59 -6.73
N ILE A 251 13.38 -0.96 -5.57
CA ILE A 251 12.74 0.36 -5.43
C ILE A 251 13.47 1.40 -6.30
N LEU A 252 14.80 1.42 -6.27
CA LEU A 252 15.58 2.38 -7.06
C LEU A 252 15.38 2.16 -8.57
N GLU A 253 15.40 0.91 -9.02
CA GLU A 253 15.14 0.55 -10.41
C GLU A 253 13.77 1.07 -10.86
N ILE A 254 12.71 0.81 -10.08
CA ILE A 254 11.34 1.23 -10.40
C ILE A 254 11.19 2.76 -10.43
N LEU A 255 11.86 3.46 -9.50
CA LEU A 255 11.83 4.92 -9.46
C LEU A 255 12.54 5.53 -10.69
N ALA A 256 13.61 4.90 -11.19
CA ALA A 256 14.33 5.35 -12.38
C ALA A 256 13.56 5.11 -13.69
N LEU A 257 12.58 4.19 -13.72
CA LEU A 257 11.76 3.94 -14.91
C LEU A 257 10.99 5.21 -15.32
N GLY A 258 11.31 5.74 -16.50
CA GLY A 258 10.68 6.92 -17.08
C GLY A 258 11.35 8.25 -16.76
N GLU A 259 12.45 8.27 -15.98
CA GLU A 259 13.29 9.46 -15.87
C GLU A 259 14.21 9.55 -17.12
N PRO A 260 14.31 10.71 -17.78
CA PRO A 260 15.22 10.87 -18.91
C PRO A 260 16.66 10.59 -18.46
N GLU A 261 17.42 9.81 -19.23
CA GLU A 261 18.83 9.57 -18.90
C GLU A 261 19.54 10.91 -18.68
N PRO A 262 20.38 11.03 -17.63
CA PRO A 262 21.19 12.21 -17.46
C PRO A 262 22.03 12.37 -18.72
N LEU A 263 21.87 13.51 -19.41
CA LEU A 263 22.70 13.88 -20.55
C LEU A 263 24.16 13.66 -20.16
N GLN A 264 24.78 12.63 -20.74
CA GLN A 264 26.20 12.39 -20.56
C GLN A 264 26.90 13.67 -21.01
N GLY A 265 27.54 14.34 -20.05
CA GLY A 265 28.31 15.54 -20.31
C GLY A 265 29.33 15.24 -21.39
N THR A 266 29.21 15.93 -22.52
CA THR A 266 30.27 15.99 -23.51
C THR A 266 31.40 16.80 -22.89
N ASP A 267 32.46 16.11 -22.45
CA ASP A 267 33.79 16.73 -22.31
C ASP A 267 34.37 17.03 -23.71
#